data_AF-A0A0D6L1C6-F1
#
_entry.id   AF-A0A0D6L1C6-F1
#
_cell.length_a   1.000
_cell.length_b   1.000
_cell.length_c   1.000
_cell.angle_alpha   90.00
_cell.angle_beta   90.00
_cell.angle_gamma   90.00
#
_symmetry.space_group_name_H-M   'P 1'
#
loop_
_entity.id
_entity.type
_entity.pdbx_description
1 polymer ?
#
loop_
_entity_poly.entity_id
_entity_poly.type
_entity_poly.pdbx_seq_one_letter_code
_entity_poly.pdbx_strand_id
1 'polypeptide(L)'
;MNPEAKHIVSELRSEFYSLFAAAMKTPVRISSTSYSSNSPIASWIDNREQLNYVNIYAYTAPDEFNPLRPFILRLAINKSALQYMMAKKWQKSRGLNILWEFELTILPTEILDFLPWIVSLVEAQNQVVPSLLQPPPHPFELKVPDFALCNNLWTLEACLLTKGKVMEPAF
;
A
#
# COMPACT_ATOMS: atom_id res chain seq x y z
N MET A 1 -7.79 -16.14 -3.76
CA MET A 1 -7.81 -15.27 -4.95
C MET A 1 -7.76 -16.13 -6.19
N ASN A 2 -8.69 -15.92 -7.13
CA ASN A 2 -8.72 -16.60 -8.42
C ASN A 2 -7.52 -16.15 -9.31
N PRO A 3 -7.23 -16.85 -10.44
CA PRO A 3 -6.10 -16.50 -11.31
C PRO A 3 -6.20 -15.09 -11.92
N GLU A 4 -7.40 -14.64 -12.29
CA GLU A 4 -7.64 -13.32 -12.88
C GLU A 4 -7.27 -12.18 -11.92
N ALA A 5 -7.78 -12.21 -10.68
CA ALA A 5 -7.44 -11.21 -9.69
C ALA A 5 -5.94 -11.25 -9.33
N LYS A 6 -5.28 -12.43 -9.37
CA LYS A 6 -3.81 -12.52 -9.24
C LYS A 6 -3.09 -11.78 -10.36
N HIS A 7 -3.56 -11.93 -11.60
CA HIS A 7 -2.97 -11.26 -12.75
C HIS A 7 -3.11 -9.73 -12.63
N ILE A 8 -4.33 -9.25 -12.34
CA ILE A 8 -4.60 -7.81 -12.13
C ILE A 8 -3.71 -7.22 -11.03
N VAL A 9 -3.60 -7.89 -9.88
CA VAL A 9 -2.69 -7.43 -8.80
C VAL A 9 -1.24 -7.35 -9.29
N SER A 10 -0.79 -8.32 -10.09
CA SER A 10 0.59 -8.35 -10.59
C SER A 10 0.88 -7.19 -11.55
N GLU A 11 -0.03 -6.90 -12.47
CA GLU A 11 0.10 -5.79 -13.42
C GLU A 11 0.10 -4.45 -12.71
N LEU A 12 -0.89 -4.22 -11.84
CA LEU A 12 -1.00 -2.98 -11.06
C LEU A 12 0.22 -2.74 -10.17
N ARG A 13 0.77 -3.79 -9.54
CA ARG A 13 2.02 -3.68 -8.78
C ARG A 13 3.18 -3.26 -9.66
N SER A 14 3.36 -3.93 -10.80
CA SER A 14 4.46 -3.64 -11.71
C SER A 14 4.41 -2.20 -12.18
N GLU A 15 3.24 -1.77 -12.66
CA GLU A 15 3.02 -0.42 -13.15
C GLU A 15 3.19 0.63 -12.04
N PHE A 16 2.51 0.44 -10.91
CA PHE A 16 2.60 1.37 -9.78
C PHE A 16 4.04 1.51 -9.30
N TYR A 17 4.78 0.42 -9.09
CA TYR A 17 6.15 0.50 -8.59
C TYR A 17 7.11 1.14 -9.60
N SER A 18 6.95 0.86 -10.90
CA SER A 18 7.74 1.50 -11.94
C SER A 18 7.50 3.02 -11.98
N LEU A 19 6.24 3.45 -11.95
CA LEU A 19 5.88 4.87 -11.92
C LEU A 19 6.30 5.54 -10.61
N PHE A 20 6.13 4.87 -9.48
CA PHE A 20 6.54 5.36 -8.17
C PHE A 20 8.06 5.57 -8.11
N ALA A 21 8.83 4.62 -8.63
CA ALA A 21 10.29 4.74 -8.72
C ALA A 21 10.73 5.90 -9.63
N ALA A 22 10.00 6.15 -10.72
CA ALA A 22 10.28 7.25 -11.64
C ALA A 22 9.92 8.63 -11.05
N ALA A 23 8.87 8.71 -10.23
CA ALA A 23 8.39 9.95 -9.62
C ALA A 23 9.17 10.36 -8.36
N MET A 24 9.74 9.40 -7.63
CA MET A 24 10.48 9.64 -6.40
C MET A 24 11.83 10.34 -6.66
N LYS A 25 12.15 11.36 -5.85
CA LYS A 25 13.48 12.02 -5.86
C LYS A 25 14.60 11.13 -5.32
N THR A 26 14.25 10.19 -4.44
CA THR A 26 15.19 9.24 -3.84
C THR A 26 15.23 7.95 -4.66
N PRO A 27 16.41 7.33 -4.87
CA PRO A 27 16.50 6.05 -5.57
C PRO A 27 15.61 4.97 -4.93
N VAL A 28 14.71 4.42 -5.74
CA VAL A 28 13.82 3.32 -5.35
C VAL A 28 14.35 2.00 -5.92
N ARG A 29 14.41 0.97 -5.08
CA ARG A 29 14.74 -0.40 -5.45
C ARG A 29 13.48 -1.25 -5.43
N ILE A 30 13.12 -1.81 -6.59
CA ILE A 30 12.07 -2.80 -6.74
C ILE A 30 12.68 -4.19 -6.55
N SER A 31 12.12 -5.00 -5.65
CA SER A 31 12.58 -6.37 -5.47
C SER A 31 12.05 -7.27 -6.58
N SER A 32 12.91 -8.11 -7.16
CA SER A 32 12.46 -9.21 -8.01
C SER A 32 11.64 -10.22 -7.19
N THR A 33 10.63 -10.81 -7.81
CA THR A 33 9.96 -12.01 -7.29
C THR A 33 11.02 -13.10 -7.12
N SER A 34 11.23 -13.60 -5.90
CA SER A 34 11.96 -14.87 -5.72
C SER A 34 10.97 -16.03 -5.81
N TYR A 35 11.45 -17.20 -6.23
CA TYR A 35 10.68 -18.44 -6.29
C TYR A 35 9.99 -18.82 -4.95
N SER A 36 10.42 -18.23 -3.83
CA SER A 36 9.86 -18.42 -2.49
C SER A 36 9.02 -17.22 -2.03
N SER A 37 7.81 -17.10 -2.58
CA SER A 37 6.63 -16.47 -1.97
C SER A 37 6.68 -15.02 -1.43
N ASN A 38 7.56 -14.13 -1.90
CA ASN A 38 7.41 -12.71 -1.62
C ASN A 38 7.00 -11.96 -2.88
N SER A 39 5.80 -11.35 -2.82
CA SER A 39 5.35 -10.39 -3.83
C SER A 39 6.39 -9.27 -3.99
N PRO A 40 6.57 -8.71 -5.19
CA PRO A 40 7.52 -7.62 -5.38
C PRO A 40 7.10 -6.43 -4.50
N ILE A 41 8.08 -5.72 -3.96
CA ILE A 41 7.90 -4.48 -3.23
C ILE A 41 8.84 -3.41 -3.78
N ALA A 42 8.49 -2.14 -3.59
CA ALA A 42 9.37 -1.01 -3.84
C ALA A 42 9.92 -0.47 -2.52
N SER A 43 11.21 -0.20 -2.45
CA SER A 43 11.91 0.19 -1.21
C SER A 43 12.91 1.32 -1.45
N TRP A 44 13.09 2.20 -0.46
CA TRP A 44 14.02 3.33 -0.53
C TRP A 44 14.67 3.61 0.84
N ILE A 45 15.77 4.35 0.82
CA ILE A 45 16.43 4.83 2.04
C ILE A 45 16.11 6.31 2.21
N ASP A 46 15.56 6.71 3.36
CA ASP A 46 15.29 8.12 3.62
C ASP A 46 16.54 8.91 4.06
N ASN A 47 16.36 10.21 4.28
CA ASN A 47 17.43 11.12 4.70
C ASN A 47 18.00 10.79 6.10
N ARG A 48 17.31 9.95 6.88
CA ARG A 48 17.78 9.46 8.19
C ARG A 48 18.49 8.11 8.07
N GLU A 49 18.80 7.69 6.85
CA GLU A 49 19.39 6.40 6.50
C GLU A 49 18.50 5.21 6.91
N GLN A 50 17.18 5.42 7.05
CA GLN A 50 16.24 4.36 7.40
C GLN A 50 15.64 3.73 6.14
N LEU A 51 15.48 2.42 6.18
CA LEU A 51 14.85 1.65 5.12
C LEU A 51 13.33 1.78 5.23
N ASN A 52 12.73 2.17 4.11
CA ASN A 52 11.29 2.26 3.92
C ASN A 52 10.88 1.37 2.75
N TYR A 53 9.62 0.94 2.71
CA TYR A 53 9.06 0.23 1.57
C TYR A 53 7.57 0.46 1.44
N VAL A 54 7.08 0.25 0.21
CA VAL A 54 5.67 0.19 -0.13
C VAL A 54 5.34 -1.19 -0.72
N ASN A 55 4.22 -1.75 -0.26
CA ASN A 55 3.69 -3.02 -0.71
C ASN A 55 2.21 -2.89 -1.03
N ILE A 56 1.80 -3.40 -2.19
CA ILE A 56 0.39 -3.49 -2.59
C ILE A 56 -0.03 -4.94 -2.46
N TYR A 57 -1.19 -5.23 -1.88
CA TYR A 57 -1.71 -6.59 -1.78
C TYR A 57 -3.24 -6.61 -1.78
N ALA A 58 -3.85 -7.76 -2.08
CA ALA A 58 -5.30 -7.88 -2.01
C ALA A 58 -5.76 -7.85 -0.54
N TYR A 59 -6.64 -6.90 -0.22
CA TYR A 59 -7.35 -6.87 1.06
C TYR A 59 -8.51 -7.88 1.03
N THR A 60 -9.33 -7.81 -0.03
CA THR A 60 -10.31 -8.83 -0.39
C THR A 60 -10.20 -9.10 -1.89
N ALA A 61 -10.44 -10.34 -2.31
CA ALA A 61 -10.49 -10.67 -3.73
C ALA A 61 -11.40 -11.89 -3.99
N PRO A 62 -12.03 -11.97 -5.17
CA PRO A 62 -12.72 -13.16 -5.65
C PRO A 62 -11.87 -14.42 -5.50
N ASP A 63 -12.49 -15.53 -5.14
CA ASP A 63 -11.88 -16.86 -5.17
C ASP A 63 -12.89 -17.93 -5.60
N GLU A 64 -12.44 -19.18 -5.69
CA GLU A 64 -13.26 -20.31 -6.13
C GLU A 64 -14.50 -20.54 -5.26
N PHE A 65 -14.46 -20.15 -3.98
CA PHE A 65 -15.56 -20.33 -3.04
C PHE A 65 -16.49 -19.12 -2.99
N ASN A 66 -15.99 -17.92 -3.30
CA ASN A 66 -16.77 -16.70 -3.35
C ASN A 66 -16.32 -15.82 -4.54
N PRO A 67 -16.84 -16.08 -5.76
CA PRO A 67 -16.49 -15.31 -6.95
C PRO A 67 -17.03 -13.87 -6.90
N LEU A 68 -18.06 -13.61 -6.09
CA LEU A 68 -18.66 -12.29 -5.89
C LEU A 68 -18.04 -11.51 -4.72
N ARG A 69 -16.89 -11.97 -4.19
CA ARG A 69 -16.19 -11.22 -3.16
C ARG A 69 -15.65 -9.92 -3.77
N PRO A 70 -15.88 -8.75 -3.15
CA PRO A 70 -15.32 -7.49 -3.64
C PRO A 70 -13.82 -7.60 -3.86
N PHE A 71 -13.35 -7.06 -4.98
CA PHE A 71 -11.93 -6.98 -5.26
C PHE A 71 -11.39 -5.63 -4.81
N ILE A 72 -10.66 -5.65 -3.69
CA ILE A 72 -10.17 -4.45 -3.00
C ILE A 72 -8.71 -4.66 -2.66
N LEU A 73 -7.90 -3.65 -2.94
CA LEU A 73 -6.47 -3.67 -2.68
C LEU A 73 -6.15 -2.89 -1.41
N ARG A 74 -4.93 -3.12 -0.92
CA ARG A 74 -4.32 -2.34 0.12
C ARG A 74 -2.91 -1.97 -0.28
N LEU A 75 -2.61 -0.68 -0.24
CA LEU A 75 -1.28 -0.12 -0.34
C LEU A 75 -0.78 0.14 1.08
N ALA A 76 0.35 -0.43 1.43
CA ALA A 76 0.93 -0.32 2.77
C ALA A 76 2.38 0.18 2.70
N ILE A 77 2.70 1.18 3.50
CA ILE A 77 4.05 1.70 3.72
C ILE A 77 4.52 1.22 5.08
N ASN A 78 5.68 0.56 5.12
CA ASN A 78 6.34 0.04 6.31
C ASN A 78 5.49 -0.89 7.20
N LYS A 79 4.30 -1.32 6.75
CA LYS A 79 3.45 -2.22 7.53
C LYS A 79 4.04 -3.62 7.58
N SER A 80 4.23 -4.14 8.80
CA SER A 80 4.89 -5.43 9.06
C SER A 80 6.40 -5.43 8.75
N ALA A 81 7.06 -4.28 8.88
CA ALA A 81 8.46 -4.08 8.48
C ALA A 81 9.43 -5.11 9.07
N LEU A 82 9.18 -5.56 10.31
CA LEU A 82 9.96 -6.61 10.98
C LEU A 82 10.10 -7.90 10.16
N GLN A 83 9.07 -8.29 9.40
CA GLN A 83 9.10 -9.50 8.56
C GLN A 83 9.97 -9.33 7.31
N TYR A 84 10.11 -8.09 6.80
CA TYR A 84 10.93 -7.79 5.62
C TYR A 84 12.44 -7.84 5.91
N MET A 85 12.87 -7.41 7.10
CA MET A 85 14.29 -7.40 7.50
C MET A 85 14.92 -8.79 7.60
N MET A 86 14.16 -9.82 8.01
CA MET A 86 14.73 -11.17 8.14
C MET A 86 15.26 -11.73 6.81
N ALA A 87 14.79 -11.19 5.67
CA ALA A 87 15.18 -11.65 4.34
C ALA A 87 16.38 -10.89 3.71
N LYS A 88 16.79 -9.71 4.21
CA LYS A 88 17.81 -8.89 3.53
C LYS A 88 18.83 -8.24 4.48
N LYS A 89 19.92 -8.97 4.74
CA LYS A 89 21.16 -8.49 5.39
C LYS A 89 22.01 -7.49 4.55
N TRP A 90 21.51 -6.94 3.45
CA TRP A 90 22.36 -6.42 2.36
C TRP A 90 22.24 -4.91 2.02
N GLN A 91 21.81 -4.05 2.95
CA GLN A 91 21.87 -2.59 2.74
C GLN A 91 22.47 -1.87 3.96
N LYS A 92 23.34 -0.89 3.70
CA LYS A 92 23.83 0.07 4.71
C LYS A 92 22.66 1.00 5.09
N SER A 93 21.79 0.54 5.98
CA SER A 93 20.72 1.34 6.57
C SER A 93 20.85 1.31 8.09
N ARG A 94 20.41 2.36 8.78
CA ARG A 94 20.31 2.42 10.25
C ARG A 94 19.19 1.55 10.84
N GLY A 95 18.48 0.80 9.99
CA GLY A 95 17.33 -0.02 10.35
C GLY A 95 16.09 0.38 9.57
N LEU A 96 14.95 -0.21 9.90
CA LEU A 96 13.66 0.14 9.33
C LEU A 96 13.11 1.43 9.95
N ASN A 97 12.33 2.16 9.18
CA ASN A 97 11.51 3.23 9.72
C ASN A 97 10.28 2.65 10.44
N ILE A 98 10.46 2.25 11.70
CA ILE A 98 9.39 1.69 12.55
C ILE A 98 8.46 2.75 13.13
N LEU A 99 8.83 4.04 13.02
CA LEU A 99 8.07 5.15 13.58
C LEU A 99 6.99 5.65 12.62
N TRP A 100 7.00 5.19 11.38
CA TRP A 100 6.04 5.59 10.37
C TRP A 100 5.54 4.37 9.59
N GLU A 101 4.26 4.06 9.80
CA GLU A 101 3.51 3.08 9.02
C GLU A 101 2.27 3.76 8.42
N PHE A 102 1.83 3.32 7.25
CA PHE A 102 0.63 3.82 6.60
C PHE A 102 -0.06 2.71 5.81
N GLU A 103 -1.40 2.66 5.82
CA GLU A 103 -2.17 1.75 4.98
C GLU A 103 -3.34 2.48 4.33
N LEU A 104 -3.51 2.30 3.03
CA LEU A 104 -4.62 2.80 2.25
C LEU A 104 -5.34 1.62 1.61
N THR A 105 -6.62 1.45 1.94
CA THR A 105 -7.51 0.45 1.33
C THR A 105 -8.27 1.12 0.19
N ILE A 106 -8.16 0.57 -1.02
CA ILE A 106 -8.50 1.22 -2.29
C ILE A 106 -9.03 0.21 -3.30
N LEU A 107 -9.78 0.70 -4.28
CA LEU A 107 -10.15 -0.11 -5.45
C LEU A 107 -8.95 -0.28 -6.40
N PRO A 108 -8.90 -1.39 -7.16
CA PRO A 108 -7.90 -1.59 -8.21
C PRO A 108 -7.85 -0.44 -9.22
N THR A 109 -9.01 0.15 -9.54
CA THR A 109 -9.14 1.25 -10.50
C THR A 109 -8.59 2.58 -9.99
N GLU A 110 -8.51 2.78 -8.67
CA GLU A 110 -8.09 4.05 -8.06
C GLU A 110 -6.57 4.10 -7.79
N ILE A 111 -5.88 2.95 -7.79
CA ILE A 111 -4.52 2.85 -7.23
C ILE A 111 -3.49 3.74 -7.94
N LEU A 112 -3.59 3.86 -9.26
CA LEU A 112 -2.66 4.67 -10.04
C LEU A 112 -2.95 6.17 -9.87
N ASP A 113 -4.21 6.56 -9.67
CA ASP A 113 -4.58 7.96 -9.39
C ASP A 113 -3.97 8.44 -8.07
N PHE A 114 -3.83 7.55 -7.09
CA PHE A 114 -3.19 7.83 -5.80
C PHE A 114 -1.67 7.97 -5.88
N LEU A 115 -1.04 7.64 -7.00
CA LEU A 115 0.42 7.65 -7.10
C LEU A 115 1.05 9.03 -6.80
N PRO A 116 0.61 10.15 -7.40
CA PRO A 116 1.16 11.47 -7.08
C PRO A 116 0.97 11.83 -5.60
N TRP A 117 -0.19 11.48 -5.05
CA TRP A 117 -0.51 11.73 -3.65
C TRP A 117 0.41 10.93 -2.71
N ILE A 118 0.61 9.63 -2.97
CA ILE A 118 1.53 8.77 -2.19
C ILE A 118 2.97 9.28 -2.27
N VAL A 119 3.43 9.70 -3.44
CA VAL A 119 4.76 10.32 -3.59
C VAL A 119 4.86 11.59 -2.74
N SER A 120 3.86 12.47 -2.80
CA SER A 120 3.83 13.69 -2.00
C SER A 120 3.81 13.40 -0.49
N LEU A 121 3.11 12.35 -0.06
CA LEU A 121 3.07 11.88 1.33
C LEU A 121 4.46 11.42 1.80
N VAL A 122 5.15 10.61 0.99
CA VAL A 122 6.51 10.15 1.28
C VAL A 122 7.49 11.32 1.35
N GLU A 123 7.39 12.28 0.43
CA GLU A 123 8.26 13.45 0.41
C GLU A 123 8.02 14.38 1.61
N ALA A 124 6.75 14.65 1.94
CA ALA A 124 6.37 15.46 3.09
C ALA A 124 6.88 14.84 4.41
N GLN A 125 6.81 13.51 4.54
CA GLN A 125 7.34 12.79 5.68
C GLN A 125 8.87 12.88 5.77
N ASN A 126 9.57 12.73 4.64
CA ASN A 126 11.03 12.79 4.60
C ASN A 126 11.58 14.19 4.94
N GLN A 127 10.85 15.25 4.55
CA GLN A 127 11.26 16.64 4.77
C GLN A 127 10.69 17.26 6.04
N VAL A 128 9.73 16.60 6.71
CA VAL A 128 8.95 17.16 7.84
C VAL A 128 8.27 18.48 7.43
N VAL A 129 7.81 18.55 6.17
CA VAL A 129 7.17 19.75 5.60
C VAL A 129 5.75 19.38 5.12
N PRO A 130 4.72 19.62 5.96
CA PRO A 130 3.34 19.29 5.61
C PRO A 130 2.80 20.00 4.37
N SER A 131 3.37 21.16 4.01
CA SER A 131 2.93 21.96 2.85
C SER A 131 3.24 21.32 1.49
N LEU A 132 3.96 20.19 1.46
CA LEU A 132 4.21 19.42 0.24
C LEU A 132 3.09 18.41 -0.07
N LEU A 133 2.20 18.14 0.89
CA LEU A 133 1.14 17.14 0.72
C LEU A 133 0.08 17.65 -0.25
N GLN A 134 -0.09 16.94 -1.35
CA GLN A 134 -1.17 17.21 -2.30
C GLN A 134 -2.53 16.78 -1.73
N PRO A 135 -3.65 17.36 -2.20
CA PRO A 135 -4.95 16.80 -1.89
C PRO A 135 -5.07 15.38 -2.47
N PRO A 136 -5.78 14.46 -1.80
CA PRO A 136 -6.00 13.12 -2.35
C PRO A 136 -6.89 13.19 -3.59
N PRO A 137 -6.66 12.30 -4.58
CA PRO A 137 -7.44 12.26 -5.81
C PRO A 137 -8.87 11.77 -5.59
N HIS A 138 -9.08 10.95 -4.56
CA HIS A 138 -10.39 10.39 -4.20
C HIS A 138 -10.70 10.66 -2.72
N PRO A 139 -11.97 10.90 -2.36
CA PRO A 139 -12.39 11.05 -0.97
C PRO A 139 -12.06 9.78 -0.16
N PHE A 140 -11.55 9.95 1.06
CA PHE A 140 -11.30 8.84 1.98
C PHE A 140 -11.89 9.07 3.37
N GLU A 141 -12.25 7.98 4.03
CA GLU A 141 -12.58 7.95 5.47
C GLU A 141 -11.35 7.47 6.26
N LEU A 142 -11.05 8.16 7.37
CA LEU A 142 -10.13 7.65 8.39
C LEU A 142 -10.91 6.66 9.27
N LYS A 143 -10.56 5.37 9.21
CA LYS A 143 -11.06 4.39 10.19
C LYS A 143 -10.01 4.21 11.27
N VAL A 144 -10.26 4.80 12.45
CA VAL A 144 -9.46 4.57 13.65
C VAL A 144 -9.89 3.24 14.27
N PRO A 145 -9.03 2.21 14.38
CA PRO A 145 -9.26 1.09 15.28
C PRO A 145 -8.90 1.51 16.71
N ASP A 146 -9.68 1.07 17.70
CA ASP A 146 -9.70 1.54 19.10
C ASP A 146 -8.37 1.50 19.88
N PHE A 147 -7.26 1.00 19.34
CA PHE A 147 -6.04 0.76 20.13
C PHE A 147 -4.69 1.15 19.51
N ALA A 148 -4.64 1.87 18.38
CA ALA A 148 -3.37 2.42 17.91
C ALA A 148 -3.57 3.66 17.04
N LEU A 149 -2.58 4.56 17.09
CA LEU A 149 -2.39 5.66 16.13
C LEU A 149 -2.27 5.06 14.72
N CYS A 150 -3.39 4.74 14.08
CA CYS A 150 -3.41 4.04 12.80
C CYS A 150 -3.70 5.01 11.66
N ASN A 151 -2.69 5.13 10.78
CA ASN A 151 -2.75 5.72 9.45
C ASN A 151 -3.49 4.80 8.47
N ASN A 152 -4.69 4.34 8.83
CA ASN A 152 -5.50 3.40 8.04
C ASN A 152 -6.62 4.17 7.34
N LEU A 153 -6.40 4.46 6.06
CA LEU A 153 -7.36 5.16 5.20
C LEU A 153 -8.10 4.19 4.30
N TRP A 154 -9.33 4.55 3.97
CA TRP A 154 -10.17 3.85 3.02
C TRP A 154 -10.72 4.83 2.02
N THR A 155 -10.61 4.57 0.72
CA THR A 155 -11.44 5.31 -0.23
C THR A 155 -12.90 5.08 0.08
N LEU A 156 -13.71 6.10 -0.14
CA LEU A 156 -15.14 6.06 0.18
C LEU A 156 -15.83 4.90 -0.57
N GLU A 157 -15.46 4.66 -1.83
CA GLU A 157 -16.00 3.55 -2.62
C GLU A 157 -15.60 2.18 -2.05
N ALA A 158 -14.32 1.97 -1.71
CA ALA A 158 -13.88 0.73 -1.05
C ALA A 158 -14.59 0.53 0.30
N CYS A 159 -14.86 1.61 1.02
CA CYS A 159 -15.61 1.57 2.27
C CYS A 159 -17.08 1.17 2.06
N LEU A 160 -17.75 1.70 1.03
CA LEU A 160 -19.13 1.37 0.69
C LEU A 160 -19.27 -0.09 0.22
N LEU A 161 -18.36 -0.57 -0.64
CA LEU A 161 -18.40 -1.96 -1.13
C LEU A 161 -18.21 -2.99 0.00
N THR A 162 -17.54 -2.62 1.09
CA THR A 162 -17.37 -3.49 2.26
C THR A 162 -18.51 -3.36 3.27
N LYS A 163 -19.03 -2.14 3.50
CA LYS A 163 -20.17 -1.90 4.42
C LYS A 163 -21.51 -2.36 3.84
N GLY A 164 -21.69 -2.32 2.52
CA GLY A 164 -22.92 -2.71 1.83
C GLY A 164 -23.36 -4.18 2.02
N LYS A 165 -22.53 -5.02 2.66
CA LYS A 165 -22.88 -6.39 3.07
C LYS A 165 -23.23 -6.56 4.55
N VAL A 166 -23.15 -5.50 5.37
CA VAL A 166 -23.57 -5.55 6.79
C VAL A 166 -25.07 -5.23 6.95
N MET A 167 -25.74 -4.76 5.90
CA MET A 167 -27.19 -4.53 5.86
C MET A 167 -27.87 -5.39 4.79
N GLU A 168 -27.81 -6.72 4.91
CA GLU A 168 -28.96 -7.51 4.48
C GLU A 168 -29.90 -7.64 5.69
N PRO A 169 -31.13 -7.09 5.65
CA PRO A 169 -32.10 -7.44 6.67
C PRO A 169 -32.45 -8.91 6.46
N ALA A 170 -32.23 -9.72 7.51
CA ALA A 170 -32.83 -11.04 7.59
C ALA A 170 -34.35 -10.86 7.49
N PHE A 171 -34.93 -11.36 6.42
CA PHE A 171 -36.37 -11.61 6.33
C PHE A 171 -36.71 -12.89 7.09
#